data_AF-A0A7S0TF29-F1
#
_entry.id   AF-A0A7S0TF29-F1
#
_cell.length_a   1.000
_cell.length_b   1.000
_cell.length_c   1.000
_cell.angle_alpha   90.00
_cell.angle_beta   90.00
_cell.angle_gamma   90.00
#
_symmetry.space_group_name_H-M   'P 1'
#
loop_
_entity.id
_entity.type
_entity.pdbx_description
1 polymer ?
#
loop_
_entity_poly.entity_id
_entity_poly.type
_entity_poly.pdbx_seq_one_letter_code
_entity_poly.pdbx_strand_id
1 'polypeptide(L)'
;MTTVEQHIHLNAPIIKGWLSKRSRHFKSWRRRFVVLQDFTLYTFKEETRVASKATEIISIANVLYVKALSDDLEASTGSEHCFEVHCH
;
A
#
# COMPACT_ATOMS: atom_id res chain seq x y z
N MET A 1 -28.60 -5.76 5.90
CA MET A 1 -27.56 -5.26 4.98
C MET A 1 -26.37 -6.18 5.11
N THR A 2 -26.26 -7.18 4.24
CA THR A 2 -25.21 -8.20 4.32
C THR A 2 -23.94 -7.59 3.75
N THR A 3 -22.93 -7.35 4.59
CA THR A 3 -21.60 -6.95 4.14
C THR A 3 -21.04 -8.09 3.31
N VAL A 4 -21.01 -7.93 1.99
CA VAL A 4 -20.30 -8.88 1.12
C VAL A 4 -18.82 -8.71 1.43
N GLU A 5 -18.23 -9.65 2.15
CA GLU A 5 -16.77 -9.71 2.28
C GLU A 5 -16.23 -9.97 0.86
N GLN A 6 -15.71 -8.92 0.23
CA GLN A 6 -15.02 -9.03 -1.04
C GLN A 6 -13.76 -9.87 -0.80
N HIS A 7 -13.83 -11.16 -1.13
CA HIS A 7 -12.66 -12.04 -1.13
C HIS A 7 -11.68 -11.55 -2.19
N ILE A 8 -10.48 -11.16 -1.76
CA ILE A 8 -9.42 -10.72 -2.68
C ILE A 8 -8.77 -11.98 -3.26
N HIS A 9 -8.91 -12.17 -4.56
CA HIS A 9 -8.30 -13.29 -5.28
C HIS A 9 -6.93 -12.89 -5.84
N LEU A 10 -5.86 -13.29 -5.14
CA LEU A 10 -4.49 -13.05 -5.59
C LEU A 10 -3.95 -14.26 -6.36
N ASN A 11 -4.21 -14.33 -7.66
CA ASN A 11 -3.86 -15.48 -8.48
C ASN A 11 -2.46 -15.38 -9.11
N ALA A 12 -2.06 -14.18 -9.53
CA ALA A 12 -0.81 -13.94 -10.25
C ALA A 12 -0.33 -12.49 -10.03
N PRO A 13 0.21 -12.16 -8.85
CA PRO A 13 0.65 -10.81 -8.56
C PRO A 13 1.84 -10.42 -9.44
N ILE A 14 1.81 -9.20 -9.98
CA ILE A 14 2.90 -8.61 -10.78
C ILE A 14 4.15 -8.45 -9.93
N ILE A 15 3.97 -7.92 -8.72
CA ILE A 15 5.02 -7.79 -7.71
C ILE A 15 4.40 -7.88 -6.32
N LYS A 16 5.16 -8.45 -5.39
CA LYS A 16 4.79 -8.52 -3.98
C LYS A 16 6.01 -8.41 -3.09
N GLY A 17 5.86 -7.82 -1.91
CA GLY A 17 6.95 -7.67 -0.97
C GLY A 17 6.60 -6.85 0.25
N TRP A 18 7.52 -6.81 1.19
CA TRP A 18 7.38 -6.02 2.41
C TRP A 18 7.84 -4.59 2.19
N LEU A 19 6.99 -3.61 2.51
CA LEU A 19 7.34 -2.19 2.53
C LEU A 19 7.06 -1.58 3.90
N SER A 20 7.81 -0.54 4.24
CA SER A 20 7.46 0.36 5.34
C SER A 20 6.52 1.43 4.82
N LYS A 21 5.32 1.52 5.40
CA LYS A 21 4.28 2.44 4.94
C LYS A 21 3.87 3.37 6.07
N ARG A 22 3.83 4.67 5.82
CA ARG A 22 3.32 5.66 6.79
C ARG A 22 1.81 5.49 6.97
N SER A 23 1.38 5.36 8.23
CA SER A 23 -0.04 5.27 8.60
C SER A 23 -0.75 6.59 8.34
N ARG A 24 -1.94 6.55 7.73
CA ARG A 24 -2.75 7.74 7.46
C ARG A 24 -3.14 8.49 8.74
N HIS A 25 -3.51 7.75 9.78
CA HIS A 25 -4.03 8.29 11.05
C HIS A 25 -2.92 8.59 12.06
N PHE A 26 -2.05 7.61 12.33
CA PHE A 26 -1.05 7.71 13.41
C PHE A 26 0.27 8.34 12.94
N LYS A 27 0.42 8.60 11.64
CA LYS A 27 1.63 9.16 11.00
C LYS A 27 2.94 8.40 11.27
N SER A 28 2.88 7.22 11.88
CA SER A 28 3.99 6.30 12.10
C SER A 28 4.18 5.32 10.95
N TRP A 29 5.43 4.91 10.72
CA TRP A 29 5.80 3.89 9.76
C TRP A 29 5.38 2.50 10.25
N ARG A 30 4.75 1.71 9.37
CA ARG A 30 4.30 0.34 9.68
C ARG A 30 4.67 -0.59 8.54
N ARG A 31 5.25 -1.75 8.89
CA ARG A 31 5.56 -2.81 7.94
C ARG A 31 4.25 -3.40 7.37
N ARG A 32 4.11 -3.43 6.05
CA ARG A 32 2.96 -3.99 5.34
C ARG A 32 3.43 -4.88 4.21
N PHE A 33 2.76 -6.00 4.04
CA PHE A 33 2.92 -6.81 2.85
C PHE A 33 2.11 -6.15 1.73
N VAL A 34 2.79 -5.78 0.66
CA VAL A 34 2.21 -5.04 -0.45
C VAL A 34 2.16 -5.94 -1.67
N VAL A 35 1.04 -5.92 -2.38
CA VAL A 35 0.81 -6.73 -3.58
C VAL A 35 0.26 -5.84 -4.66
N LEU A 36 0.84 -5.91 -5.86
CA LEU A 36 0.30 -5.27 -7.06
C LEU A 36 -0.26 -6.36 -7.98
N GLN A 37 -1.56 -6.32 -8.24
CA GLN A 37 -2.24 -7.22 -9.17
C GLN A 37 -3.39 -6.49 -9.85
N ASP A 38 -3.63 -6.75 -11.14
CA ASP A 38 -4.77 -6.21 -11.90
C ASP A 38 -4.93 -4.70 -11.74
N PHE A 39 -3.81 -3.97 -11.86
CA PHE A 39 -3.75 -2.52 -11.69
C PHE A 39 -4.27 -2.03 -10.32
N THR A 40 -4.19 -2.88 -9.30
CA THR A 40 -4.63 -2.56 -7.95
C THR A 40 -3.52 -2.91 -6.95
N LEU A 41 -3.18 -1.95 -6.12
CA LEU A 41 -2.24 -2.09 -5.03
C LEU A 41 -3.01 -2.43 -3.74
N TYR A 42 -2.67 -3.57 -3.16
CA TYR A 42 -3.22 -4.05 -1.90
C TYR A 42 -2.15 -3.98 -0.82
N THR A 43 -2.56 -3.66 0.41
CA THR A 43 -1.67 -3.74 1.58
C THR A 43 -2.27 -4.65 2.64
N PHE A 44 -1.44 -5.44 3.31
CA PHE A 44 -1.85 -6.40 4.32
C PHE A 44 -0.94 -6.34 5.55
N LYS A 45 -1.46 -6.77 6.70
CA LYS A 45 -0.66 -6.91 7.92
C LYS A 45 0.29 -8.10 7.86
N GLU A 46 -0.15 -9.18 7.21
CA GLU A 46 0.54 -10.47 7.15
C GLU A 46 0.47 -11.02 5.72
N GLU A 47 1.55 -11.63 5.24
CA GLU A 47 1.63 -12.26 3.92
C GLU A 47 0.72 -13.49 3.78
N THR A 48 0.48 -14.22 4.87
CA THR A 48 -0.37 -15.43 4.87
C THR A 48 -1.87 -15.09 4.87
N ARG A 49 -2.25 -13.85 5.15
CA ARG A 49 -3.65 -13.40 5.29
C ARG A 49 -4.09 -12.42 4.21
N VAL A 50 -3.53 -12.58 3.00
CA VAL A 50 -3.79 -11.68 1.88
C VAL A 50 -5.19 -11.83 1.26
N ALA A 51 -5.88 -12.95 1.52
CA ALA A 51 -7.23 -13.18 1.02
C ALA A 51 -8.35 -12.66 1.94
N SER A 52 -8.04 -12.34 3.20
CA SER A 52 -9.08 -12.09 4.22
C SER A 52 -9.37 -10.62 4.48
N LYS A 53 -8.36 -9.75 4.53
CA LYS A 53 -8.61 -8.31 4.77
C LYS A 53 -7.42 -7.42 4.38
N ALA A 54 -7.52 -6.74 3.24
CA ALA A 54 -6.61 -5.65 2.92
C ALA A 54 -6.77 -4.49 3.92
N THR A 55 -5.65 -3.89 4.32
CA THR A 55 -5.62 -2.65 5.10
C THR A 55 -5.81 -1.42 4.24
N GLU A 56 -5.51 -1.51 2.96
CA GLU A 56 -5.74 -0.46 1.97
C GLU A 56 -5.79 -1.11 0.58
N ILE A 57 -6.69 -0.60 -0.26
CA ILE A 57 -6.87 -0.99 -1.65
C ILE A 57 -6.79 0.30 -2.47
N ILE A 58 -5.83 0.39 -3.39
CA ILE A 58 -5.61 1.56 -4.24
C ILE A 58 -5.64 1.07 -5.68
N SER A 59 -6.68 1.43 -6.43
CA SER A 59 -6.65 1.26 -7.88
C SER A 59 -5.65 2.24 -8.48
N ILE A 60 -4.79 1.78 -9.38
CA ILE A 60 -3.87 2.64 -10.13
C ILE A 60 -4.66 3.69 -10.93
N ALA A 61 -5.89 3.40 -11.34
CA ALA A 61 -6.75 4.38 -12.01
C ALA A 61 -7.06 5.62 -11.16
N ASN A 62 -6.96 5.51 -9.83
CA ASN A 62 -7.15 6.63 -8.91
C ASN A 62 -5.84 7.38 -8.61
N VAL A 63 -4.68 6.87 -9.05
CA VAL A 63 -3.38 7.49 -8.79
C VAL A 63 -3.18 8.65 -9.76
N LEU A 64 -3.00 9.84 -9.19
CA LEU A 64 -2.76 11.07 -9.93
C LEU A 64 -1.28 11.25 -10.26
N TYR A 65 -0.42 11.03 -9.27
CA TYR A 65 1.03 11.08 -9.46
C TYR A 65 1.75 10.29 -8.37
N VAL A 66 2.99 9.90 -8.68
CA VAL A 66 3.95 9.31 -7.75
C VAL A 66 5.18 10.19 -7.75
N LYS A 67 5.67 10.58 -6.58
CA LYS A 67 6.89 11.37 -6.43
C LYS A 67 7.85 10.69 -5.46
N ALA A 68 9.15 10.74 -5.78
CA ALA A 68 10.16 10.52 -4.76
C ALA A 68 10.02 11.61 -3.69
N LEU A 69 10.30 11.26 -2.44
CA LEU A 69 10.43 12.27 -1.40
C LEU A 69 11.73 13.04 -1.65
N SER A 70 11.66 14.37 -1.58
CA SER A 70 12.84 15.22 -1.74
C SER A 70 13.74 15.11 -0.50
N ASP A 71 15.04 15.30 -0.69
CA ASP A 71 16.08 15.22 0.34
C ASP A 71 15.71 15.97 1.64
N ASP A 72 15.12 17.16 1.52
CA ASP A 72 14.66 17.98 2.66
C ASP A 72 13.62 17.28 3.54
N LEU A 73 12.75 16.48 2.93
CA LEU A 73 11.70 15.75 3.62
C LEU A 73 12.23 14.41 4.14
N GLU A 74 13.15 13.76 3.42
CA GLU A 74 13.83 12.53 3.84
C GLU A 74 14.58 12.70 5.17
N ALA A 75 15.27 13.83 5.34
CA ALA A 75 16.01 14.19 6.56
C ALA A 75 15.10 14.29 7.80
N SER A 76 13.84 14.68 7.61
CA SER A 76 12.87 14.84 8.71
C SER A 76 12.15 13.53 9.11
N THR A 77 12.10 12.55 8.20
CA THR A 77 11.33 11.31 8.39
C THR A 77 12.18 10.04 8.50
N GLY A 78 13.51 10.15 8.37
CA GLY A 78 14.45 9.02 8.44
C GLY A 78 14.19 8.01 7.32
N SER A 79 13.77 8.50 6.16
CA SER A 79 13.10 7.70 5.14
C SER A 79 13.79 7.86 3.78
N GLU A 80 15.06 7.48 3.72
CA GLU A 80 15.80 7.31 2.47
C GLU A 80 15.01 6.34 1.55
N HIS A 81 14.99 6.60 0.24
CA HIS A 81 14.34 5.75 -0.76
C HIS A 81 12.81 5.64 -0.63
N CYS A 82 12.15 6.70 -0.17
CA CYS A 82 10.71 6.70 -0.01
C CYS A 82 10.01 7.48 -1.14
N PHE A 83 8.76 7.09 -1.42
CA PHE A 83 7.91 7.75 -2.41
C PHE A 83 6.53 8.03 -1.83
N GLU A 84 5.88 9.06 -2.35
CA GLU A 84 4.50 9.40 -2.07
C GLU A 84 3.63 9.07 -3.29
N VAL A 85 2.52 8.38 -3.03
CA VAL A 85 1.47 8.11 -4.02
C VAL A 85 0.30 9.03 -3.70
N HIS A 86 -0.05 9.91 -4.63
CA HIS A 86 -1.21 10.78 -4.50
C HIS A 86 -2.37 10.20 -5.30
N CYS A 87 -3.54 10.08 -4.66
CA CYS A 87 -4.77 9.57 -5.25
C CYS A 87 -5.88 10.61 -5.15
N HIS A 88 -6.91 10.50 -5.99
CA HIS A 88 -8.17 11.24 -5.82
C HIS A 88 -8.84 10.97 -4.46
#